data_AF-F3GFY5-F1
#
_entry.id   AF-F3GFY5-F1
#
_cell.length_a   1.000
_cell.length_b   1.000
_cell.length_c   1.000
_cell.angle_alpha   90.00
_cell.angle_beta   90.00
_cell.angle_gamma   90.00
#
_symmetry.space_group_name_H-M   'P 1'
#
loop_
_entity.id
_entity.type
_entity.pdbx_description
1 polymer ?
#
loop_
_entity_poly.entity_id
_entity_poly.type
_entity_poly.pdbx_seq_one_letter_code
_entity_poly.pdbx_strand_id
1 'polypeptide(L)'
;GIGYQDAKTGVKQQLNLEPDGNGNYNVDFPNGDGSTTSGKFFKSEDGYGFGGSFTDGKGFTFNLDTKGGSFKFDKSTTDGQDGNTKTESGSFEFGIQDGFFKLGGQYDGEGGGTSQSIEDIMYPLHIFPDGFFEKVPDGQVEKIEDSFGDAETTASPLILDLDGDGVETLSTDAGVHFDHDGNGFLESTGWVGVDDGLLVYDRNRDGKIDSGSELFGNKTSISVDKKAANGFLALSEFDSNKDGVFDSHDNAFSELNVWVDKNSDGVVSEGELLTLTQAKVASINLSYSDSSKPDASGNAPQSMLDSNGNDHRQLGSYTRIDGSVAAIEDVWFDVNATDTADNFSVEVPREIVSLPNVDGFGNVNDLQQAMGRDKILVTLVESFRNEQDTSVRQKLILDIIYHWAGVQDLDPASRGSMIGDARKLFALEAFLGEKYFTSGGSPDPMGPVAVSKLNEAFDSLATAVYGKIMLQTHLASLLDGLDGTYTEDGVQWNVSSVVFKLKTQFDVDHEKGQLLIAELSNALIGSGDFGQILLKELRGSGKEGGDGFLNLLSIIGIGNFGGFGNDFLNGTLSDDHLMGMSGNDNIFGCEGDDDLYGGLGDDYLLGGSGSDTYHFNV
;
A
#
# COMPACT_ATOMS: atom_id res chain seq x y z
N GLY A 1 -40.96 -5.12 -25.82
CA GLY A 1 -41.25 -3.75 -25.35
C GLY A 1 -40.41 -3.44 -24.14
N ILE A 2 -39.94 -2.21 -23.99
CA ILE A 2 -39.10 -1.74 -22.89
C ILE A 2 -39.99 -1.06 -21.85
N GLY A 3 -39.91 -1.49 -20.60
CA GLY A 3 -40.57 -0.80 -19.48
C GLY A 3 -39.67 0.32 -18.96
N TYR A 4 -40.22 1.52 -18.77
CA TYR A 4 -39.49 2.63 -18.14
C TYR A 4 -40.39 3.35 -17.13
N GLN A 5 -39.78 4.02 -16.15
CA GLN A 5 -40.48 4.80 -15.14
C GLN A 5 -40.10 6.26 -15.30
N ASP A 6 -41.08 7.12 -15.51
CA ASP A 6 -40.85 8.56 -15.57
C ASP A 6 -40.33 9.04 -14.20
N ALA A 7 -39.11 9.58 -14.17
CA ALA A 7 -38.43 9.90 -12.92
C ALA A 7 -39.06 11.08 -12.14
N LYS A 8 -39.90 11.91 -12.79
CA LYS A 8 -40.57 13.04 -12.14
C LYS A 8 -41.96 12.70 -11.62
N THR A 9 -42.69 11.85 -12.34
CA THR A 9 -44.09 11.50 -12.03
C THR A 9 -44.22 10.12 -11.40
N GLY A 10 -43.18 9.28 -11.48
CA GLY A 10 -43.16 7.91 -10.99
C GLY A 10 -44.02 6.93 -11.79
N VAL A 11 -44.62 7.37 -12.90
CA VAL A 11 -45.52 6.54 -13.72
C VAL A 11 -44.69 5.55 -14.54
N LYS A 12 -44.99 4.25 -14.38
CA LYS A 12 -44.39 3.17 -15.18
C LYS A 12 -45.13 3.06 -16.51
N GLN A 13 -44.38 3.17 -17.60
CA GLN A 13 -44.87 3.05 -18.98
C GLN A 13 -44.16 1.91 -19.70
N GLN A 14 -44.78 1.42 -20.78
CA GLN A 14 -44.25 0.34 -21.60
C GLN A 14 -44.21 0.77 -23.06
N LEU A 15 -43.00 0.85 -23.63
CA LEU A 15 -42.78 1.15 -25.05
C LEU A 15 -42.77 -0.14 -25.85
N ASN A 16 -43.72 -0.28 -26.78
CA ASN A 16 -43.71 -1.37 -27.73
C ASN A 16 -42.86 -0.98 -28.93
N LEU A 17 -41.79 -1.75 -29.14
CA LEU A 17 -40.83 -1.51 -30.22
C LEU A 17 -41.18 -2.41 -31.40
N GLU A 18 -41.49 -1.82 -32.55
CA GLU A 18 -41.67 -2.54 -33.81
C GLU A 18 -40.41 -2.42 -34.67
N PRO A 19 -39.91 -3.53 -35.25
CA PRO A 19 -38.71 -3.50 -36.07
C PRO A 19 -38.97 -2.84 -37.43
N ASP A 20 -38.04 -2.02 -37.89
CA ASP A 20 -38.14 -1.21 -39.11
C ASP A 20 -37.79 -1.98 -40.40
N GLY A 21 -38.20 -3.26 -40.52
CA GLY A 21 -37.94 -4.08 -41.71
C GLY A 21 -36.47 -4.41 -42.03
N ASN A 22 -35.52 -3.67 -41.45
CA ASN A 22 -34.07 -3.86 -41.54
C ASN A 22 -33.46 -4.36 -40.22
N GLY A 23 -34.29 -4.72 -39.24
CA GLY A 23 -33.86 -5.26 -37.95
C GLY A 23 -33.49 -4.21 -36.89
N ASN A 24 -33.70 -2.92 -37.15
CA ASN A 24 -33.56 -1.85 -36.15
C ASN A 24 -34.92 -1.55 -35.51
N TYR A 25 -34.93 -0.84 -34.38
CA TYR A 25 -36.15 -0.47 -33.68
C TYR A 25 -36.19 1.05 -33.47
N ASN A 26 -37.19 1.72 -34.04
CA ASN A 26 -37.44 3.13 -33.77
C ASN A 26 -38.15 3.25 -32.41
N VAL A 27 -37.78 4.27 -31.62
CA VAL A 27 -38.33 4.51 -30.29
C VAL A 27 -38.68 5.98 -30.15
N ASP A 28 -39.93 6.26 -29.82
CA ASP A 28 -40.42 7.60 -29.57
C ASP A 28 -40.74 7.77 -28.08
N PHE A 29 -40.09 8.74 -27.44
CA PHE A 29 -40.31 9.12 -26.05
C PHE A 29 -41.18 10.39 -25.99
N PRO A 30 -42.45 10.30 -25.56
CA PRO A 30 -43.28 11.49 -25.40
C PRO A 30 -42.75 12.34 -24.25
N ASN A 31 -42.52 13.62 -24.52
CA ASN A 31 -42.12 14.59 -23.51
C ASN A 31 -43.37 15.15 -22.80
N GLY A 32 -43.24 15.48 -21.51
CA GLY A 32 -44.34 15.99 -20.68
C GLY A 32 -44.95 17.34 -21.13
N ASP A 33 -44.37 17.98 -22.15
CA ASP A 33 -44.84 19.22 -22.76
C ASP A 33 -45.60 19.01 -24.09
N GLY A 34 -45.82 17.75 -24.49
CA GLY A 34 -46.51 17.39 -25.72
C GLY A 34 -45.60 17.24 -26.95
N SER A 35 -44.29 17.48 -26.82
CA SER A 35 -43.31 17.13 -27.85
C SER A 35 -42.92 15.64 -27.77
N THR A 36 -42.16 15.13 -28.74
CA THR A 36 -41.73 13.73 -28.78
C THR A 36 -40.26 13.67 -29.17
N THR A 37 -39.51 12.86 -28.45
CA THR A 37 -38.08 12.65 -28.65
C THR A 37 -37.85 11.28 -29.30
N SER A 38 -37.21 11.24 -30.48
CA SER A 38 -37.06 10.00 -31.25
C SER A 38 -35.63 9.45 -31.21
N GLY A 39 -35.49 8.15 -30.98
CA GLY A 39 -34.23 7.41 -31.03
C GLY A 39 -34.36 6.12 -31.82
N LYS A 40 -33.23 5.45 -32.06
CA LYS A 40 -33.18 4.21 -32.84
C LYS A 40 -32.21 3.22 -32.20
N PHE A 41 -32.69 2.00 -31.94
CA PHE A 41 -31.84 0.88 -31.56
C PHE A 41 -31.42 0.13 -32.82
N PHE A 42 -30.12 -0.08 -32.98
CA PHE A 42 -29.58 -0.79 -34.14
C PHE A 42 -29.11 -2.19 -33.73
N LYS A 43 -29.30 -3.15 -34.65
CA LYS A 43 -28.73 -4.50 -34.52
C LYS A 43 -27.69 -4.70 -35.62
N SER A 44 -26.43 -4.95 -35.26
CA SER A 44 -25.36 -5.28 -36.20
C SER A 44 -24.57 -6.52 -35.76
N GLU A 45 -23.68 -7.01 -36.62
CA GLU A 45 -22.85 -8.21 -36.38
C GLU A 45 -21.94 -8.06 -35.15
N ASP A 46 -21.53 -6.84 -34.78
CA ASP A 46 -20.61 -6.54 -33.66
C ASP A 46 -21.32 -6.23 -32.32
N GLY A 47 -22.65 -6.37 -32.23
CA GLY A 47 -23.42 -6.14 -30.99
C GLY A 47 -24.64 -5.22 -31.14
N TYR A 48 -25.20 -4.80 -30.00
CA TYR A 48 -26.33 -3.87 -29.91
C TYR A 48 -25.85 -2.45 -29.58
N GLY A 49 -26.39 -1.45 -30.27
CA GLY A 49 -26.06 -0.04 -30.03
C GLY A 49 -27.32 0.84 -30.02
N PHE A 50 -27.22 2.00 -29.37
CA PHE A 50 -28.29 2.99 -29.30
C PHE A 50 -27.80 4.30 -29.91
N GLY A 51 -28.55 4.81 -30.88
CA GLY A 51 -28.29 6.13 -31.44
C GLY A 51 -29.56 6.93 -31.65
N GLY A 52 -29.53 8.21 -31.34
CA GLY A 52 -30.72 9.05 -31.39
C GLY A 52 -30.41 10.53 -31.43
N SER A 53 -31.31 11.29 -32.06
CA SER A 53 -31.26 12.74 -32.10
C SER A 53 -32.39 13.27 -31.21
N PHE A 54 -32.01 13.95 -30.15
CA PHE A 54 -32.94 14.30 -29.09
C PHE A 54 -33.04 15.81 -29.01
N THR A 55 -34.24 16.34 -29.24
CA THR A 55 -34.46 17.78 -29.33
C THR A 55 -35.39 18.24 -28.21
N ASP A 56 -34.97 19.24 -27.43
CA ASP A 56 -35.74 19.75 -26.29
C ASP A 56 -36.86 20.74 -26.68
N GLY A 57 -37.14 20.88 -27.97
CA GLY A 57 -38.10 21.83 -28.54
C GLY A 57 -37.67 23.31 -28.49
N LYS A 58 -36.51 23.64 -27.90
CA LYS A 58 -35.95 25.00 -27.78
C LYS A 58 -34.65 25.20 -28.58
N GLY A 59 -34.35 24.28 -29.49
CA GLY A 59 -33.19 24.32 -30.38
C GLY A 59 -31.99 23.50 -29.90
N PHE A 60 -32.04 22.93 -28.70
CA PHE A 60 -31.01 21.99 -28.24
C PHE A 60 -31.24 20.63 -28.90
N THR A 61 -30.28 20.15 -29.70
CA THR A 61 -30.33 18.82 -30.31
C THR A 61 -29.10 18.02 -29.88
N PHE A 62 -29.27 16.98 -29.08
CA PHE A 62 -28.16 16.09 -28.72
C PHE A 62 -28.20 14.81 -29.56
N ASN A 63 -27.05 14.38 -30.09
CA ASN A 63 -26.93 13.22 -30.95
C ASN A 63 -26.10 12.13 -30.24
N LEU A 64 -26.75 11.13 -29.67
CA LEU A 64 -26.04 10.02 -29.05
C LEU A 64 -25.70 8.97 -30.12
N ASP A 65 -24.46 8.50 -30.18
CA ASP A 65 -24.04 7.36 -31.00
C ASP A 65 -23.10 6.47 -30.21
N THR A 66 -23.64 5.45 -29.55
CA THR A 66 -22.83 4.55 -28.72
C THR A 66 -22.01 3.54 -29.54
N LYS A 67 -21.98 3.64 -30.87
CA LYS A 67 -21.18 2.75 -31.70
C LYS A 67 -19.71 3.15 -31.56
N GLY A 68 -18.91 2.27 -30.94
CA GLY A 68 -17.46 2.47 -30.77
C GLY A 68 -17.06 3.37 -29.59
N GLY A 69 -17.94 3.59 -28.60
CA GLY A 69 -17.56 4.30 -27.38
C GLY A 69 -17.40 5.80 -27.53
N SER A 70 -18.05 6.45 -28.50
CA SER A 70 -18.00 7.92 -28.62
C SER A 70 -19.30 8.56 -28.14
N PHE A 71 -19.19 9.70 -27.47
CA PHE A 71 -20.28 10.65 -27.21
C PHE A 71 -20.07 11.86 -28.11
N LYS A 72 -21.10 12.30 -28.82
CA LYS A 72 -21.06 13.54 -29.60
C LYS A 72 -22.21 14.45 -29.17
N PHE A 73 -21.99 15.76 -29.16
CA PHE A 73 -23.06 16.72 -28.92
C PHE A 73 -22.93 17.92 -29.86
N ASP A 74 -24.08 18.40 -30.34
CA ASP A 74 -24.18 19.58 -31.21
C ASP A 74 -25.17 20.57 -30.60
N LYS A 75 -24.69 21.60 -29.92
CA LYS A 75 -25.56 22.66 -29.38
C LYS A 75 -25.83 23.69 -30.47
N SER A 76 -27.05 23.68 -31.01
CA SER A 76 -27.52 24.75 -31.90
C SER A 76 -28.36 25.78 -31.12
N THR A 77 -28.05 27.07 -31.24
CA THR A 77 -28.89 28.14 -30.69
C THR A 77 -29.25 29.10 -31.80
N THR A 78 -30.54 29.31 -32.03
CA THR A 78 -31.01 30.32 -33.00
C THR A 78 -31.42 31.55 -32.21
N ASP A 79 -30.69 32.65 -32.39
CA ASP A 79 -31.06 33.91 -31.75
C ASP A 79 -32.36 34.43 -32.41
N GLY A 80 -33.35 34.71 -31.56
CA GLY A 80 -34.69 35.12 -31.98
C GLY A 80 -34.77 36.51 -32.59
N GLN A 81 -33.68 37.29 -32.62
CA GLN A 81 -33.68 38.64 -33.20
C GLN A 81 -33.11 38.76 -34.62
N ASP A 82 -32.19 37.88 -35.03
CA ASP A 82 -31.49 37.97 -36.32
C ASP A 82 -31.52 36.67 -37.17
N GLY A 83 -32.06 35.58 -36.63
CA GLY A 83 -32.31 34.34 -37.36
C GLY A 83 -31.06 33.52 -37.69
N ASN A 84 -29.91 33.88 -37.13
CA ASN A 84 -28.67 33.11 -37.29
C ASN A 84 -28.62 31.96 -36.27
N THR A 85 -28.37 30.75 -36.77
CA THR A 85 -28.12 29.56 -35.95
C THR A 85 -26.62 29.46 -35.66
N LYS A 86 -26.25 29.51 -34.38
CA LYS A 86 -24.90 29.21 -33.90
C LYS A 86 -24.82 27.75 -33.49
N THR A 87 -23.79 27.03 -33.93
CA THR A 87 -23.55 25.63 -33.56
C THR A 87 -22.23 25.52 -32.79
N GLU A 88 -22.29 25.00 -31.57
CA GLU A 88 -21.13 24.50 -30.82
C GLU A 88 -21.15 22.97 -30.91
N SER A 89 -20.02 22.33 -31.19
CA SER A 89 -19.93 20.88 -31.30
C SER A 89 -18.78 20.36 -30.44
N GLY A 90 -18.99 19.19 -29.83
CA GLY A 90 -17.94 18.48 -29.11
C GLY A 90 -18.12 16.99 -29.19
N SER A 91 -17.01 16.27 -29.05
CA SER A 91 -17.00 14.82 -28.97
C SER A 91 -16.11 14.34 -27.83
N PHE A 92 -16.60 13.38 -27.06
CA PHE A 92 -15.81 12.62 -26.10
C PHE A 92 -15.70 11.19 -26.63
N GLU A 93 -14.50 10.62 -26.61
CA GLU A 93 -14.28 9.20 -26.85
C GLU A 93 -13.98 8.54 -25.50
N PHE A 94 -14.75 7.50 -25.17
CA PHE A 94 -14.56 6.61 -24.04
C PHE A 94 -14.51 5.17 -24.57
N GLY A 95 -13.36 4.52 -24.51
CA GLY A 95 -13.22 3.21 -25.14
C GLY A 95 -12.11 2.38 -24.52
N ILE A 96 -12.23 1.07 -24.66
CA ILE A 96 -11.15 0.14 -24.30
C ILE A 96 -10.32 -0.09 -25.56
N GLN A 97 -9.07 0.35 -25.55
CA GLN A 97 -8.12 0.14 -26.65
C GLN A 97 -6.80 -0.38 -26.06
N ASP A 98 -6.30 -1.49 -26.59
CA ASP A 98 -5.03 -2.10 -26.18
C ASP A 98 -4.90 -2.37 -24.66
N GLY A 99 -6.02 -2.66 -23.98
CA GLY A 99 -6.03 -2.90 -22.52
C GLY A 99 -6.14 -1.64 -21.65
N PHE A 100 -6.35 -0.47 -22.26
CA PHE A 100 -6.50 0.80 -21.57
C PHE A 100 -7.92 1.36 -21.77
N PHE A 101 -8.53 1.86 -20.70
CA PHE A 101 -9.67 2.76 -20.77
C PHE A 101 -9.17 4.14 -21.17
N LYS A 102 -9.45 4.52 -22.41
CA LYS A 102 -9.13 5.82 -22.99
C LYS A 102 -10.26 6.80 -22.66
N LEU A 103 -9.92 7.95 -22.08
CA LEU A 103 -10.79 9.11 -22.01
C LEU A 103 -10.15 10.26 -22.79
N GLY A 104 -10.72 10.62 -23.94
CA GLY A 104 -10.21 11.68 -24.81
C GLY A 104 -11.35 12.49 -25.42
N GLY A 105 -11.08 13.68 -25.94
CA GLY A 105 -12.15 14.49 -26.54
C GLY A 105 -11.68 15.71 -27.30
N GLN A 106 -12.56 16.23 -28.15
CA GLN A 106 -12.37 17.47 -28.89
C GLN A 106 -13.54 18.41 -28.61
N TYR A 107 -13.21 19.66 -28.29
CA TYR A 107 -14.18 20.73 -28.14
C TYR A 107 -13.92 21.82 -29.16
N ASP A 108 -14.92 22.11 -30.00
CA ASP A 108 -14.89 23.23 -30.93
C ASP A 108 -15.67 24.40 -30.30
N GLY A 109 -14.93 25.42 -29.84
CA GLY A 109 -15.53 26.63 -29.29
C GLY A 109 -16.33 27.45 -30.31
N GLU A 110 -17.06 28.46 -29.82
CA GLU A 110 -17.92 29.33 -30.66
C GLU A 110 -17.17 29.86 -31.90
N GLY A 111 -17.60 29.44 -33.10
CA GLY A 111 -17.15 30.02 -34.37
C GLY A 111 -16.14 29.20 -35.19
N GLY A 112 -15.91 27.93 -34.86
CA GLY A 112 -15.15 27.01 -35.74
C GLY A 112 -13.65 27.31 -35.85
N GLY A 113 -13.09 28.05 -34.89
CA GLY A 113 -11.67 28.37 -34.82
C GLY A 113 -11.04 27.74 -33.58
N THR A 114 -10.16 26.75 -33.79
CA THR A 114 -9.35 26.00 -32.82
C THR A 114 -10.09 24.94 -31.99
N SER A 115 -10.04 23.68 -32.45
CA SER A 115 -10.30 22.49 -31.62
C SER A 115 -9.24 22.42 -30.51
N GLN A 116 -9.67 22.33 -29.25
CA GLN A 116 -8.77 21.94 -28.16
C GLN A 116 -8.85 20.42 -27.96
N SER A 117 -7.71 19.74 -28.06
CA SER A 117 -7.60 18.33 -27.69
C SER A 117 -7.53 18.21 -26.17
N ILE A 118 -8.44 17.44 -25.59
CA ILE A 118 -8.27 16.93 -24.23
C ILE A 118 -7.22 15.82 -24.34
N GLU A 119 -6.12 15.92 -23.58
CA GLU A 119 -5.06 14.89 -23.56
C GLU A 119 -5.68 13.52 -23.26
N ASP A 120 -5.25 12.49 -24.01
CA ASP A 120 -5.70 11.12 -23.80
C ASP A 120 -5.23 10.66 -22.42
N ILE A 121 -6.16 10.53 -21.47
CA ILE A 121 -5.88 9.86 -20.20
C ILE A 121 -6.11 8.37 -20.44
N MET A 122 -5.02 7.61 -20.44
CA MET A 122 -5.04 6.15 -20.50
C MET A 122 -5.05 5.60 -19.08
N TYR A 123 -6.17 5.05 -18.65
CA TYR A 123 -6.23 4.23 -17.44
C TYR A 123 -6.00 2.77 -17.85
N PRO A 124 -5.06 2.02 -17.25
CA PRO A 124 -5.00 0.59 -17.49
C PRO A 124 -6.31 -0.03 -16.98
N LEU A 125 -6.91 -0.91 -17.77
CA LEU A 125 -8.08 -1.67 -17.34
C LEU A 125 -7.59 -2.77 -16.39
N HIS A 126 -7.29 -2.42 -15.14
CA HIS A 126 -6.83 -3.39 -14.16
C HIS A 126 -7.97 -4.39 -13.86
N ILE A 127 -7.81 -5.64 -14.31
CA ILE A 127 -8.53 -6.82 -13.79
C ILE A 127 -7.80 -7.33 -12.53
N PHE A 128 -6.62 -6.78 -12.24
CA PHE A 128 -5.83 -7.11 -11.06
C PHE A 128 -6.46 -6.52 -9.79
N PRO A 129 -6.36 -7.20 -8.64
CA PRO A 129 -6.72 -6.61 -7.35
C PRO A 129 -5.96 -5.31 -7.10
N ASP A 130 -6.56 -4.40 -6.34
CA ASP A 130 -5.91 -3.16 -5.91
C ASP A 130 -4.58 -3.46 -5.20
N GLY A 131 -3.53 -2.71 -5.55
CA GLY A 131 -2.19 -2.85 -4.99
C GLY A 131 -1.41 -4.08 -5.49
N PHE A 132 -1.90 -4.84 -6.47
CA PHE A 132 -1.19 -6.02 -6.97
C PHE A 132 0.21 -5.70 -7.49
N PHE A 133 0.42 -4.56 -8.14
CA PHE A 133 1.73 -4.21 -8.69
C PHE A 133 2.58 -3.43 -7.70
N GLU A 134 1.95 -2.84 -6.68
CA GLU A 134 2.55 -1.82 -5.83
C GLU A 134 2.82 -2.34 -4.40
N LYS A 135 1.89 -3.05 -3.76
CA LYS A 135 2.01 -3.46 -2.34
C LYS A 135 2.87 -4.71 -2.13
N VAL A 136 3.77 -4.65 -1.14
CA VAL A 136 4.37 -5.85 -0.55
C VAL A 136 3.27 -6.63 0.18
N PRO A 137 3.08 -7.94 -0.08
CA PRO A 137 1.96 -8.69 0.50
C PRO A 137 2.01 -8.81 2.03
N ASP A 138 0.86 -8.69 2.71
CA ASP A 138 0.75 -8.76 4.18
C ASP A 138 1.41 -10.02 4.78
N GLY A 139 1.24 -11.19 4.16
CA GLY A 139 1.89 -12.43 4.64
C GLY A 139 3.43 -12.47 4.46
N GLN A 140 4.01 -11.54 3.70
CA GLN A 140 5.47 -11.30 3.70
C GLN A 140 5.85 -10.36 4.84
N VAL A 141 5.05 -9.32 5.09
CA VAL A 141 5.23 -8.39 6.22
C VAL A 141 5.16 -9.16 7.54
N GLU A 142 4.15 -10.00 7.74
CA GLU A 142 3.97 -10.85 8.94
C GLU A 142 5.19 -11.77 9.20
N LYS A 143 5.78 -12.36 8.14
CA LYS A 143 7.00 -13.19 8.28
C LYS A 143 8.22 -12.37 8.70
N ILE A 144 8.30 -11.12 8.24
CA ILE A 144 9.37 -10.19 8.59
C ILE A 144 9.18 -9.77 10.06
N GLU A 145 7.95 -9.42 10.47
CA GLU A 145 7.56 -9.07 11.85
C GLU A 145 7.81 -10.23 12.84
N ASP A 146 7.36 -11.44 12.53
CA ASP A 146 7.56 -12.67 13.32
C ASP A 146 9.05 -12.98 13.56
N SER A 147 9.90 -12.55 12.63
CA SER A 147 11.35 -12.70 12.71
C SER A 147 12.03 -11.56 13.49
N PHE A 148 11.32 -10.45 13.72
CA PHE A 148 11.81 -9.23 14.35
C PHE A 148 11.45 -9.10 15.84
N GLY A 149 10.27 -9.55 16.26
CA GLY A 149 9.89 -9.87 17.65
C GLY A 149 10.19 -8.82 18.75
N ASP A 150 9.13 -8.11 19.14
CA ASP A 150 8.97 -6.99 20.08
C ASP A 150 9.92 -6.84 21.27
N ALA A 151 10.58 -5.67 21.30
CA ALA A 151 10.84 -4.91 22.52
C ALA A 151 11.29 -3.46 22.24
N GLU A 152 10.44 -2.55 21.71
CA GLU A 152 10.53 -1.10 22.04
C GLU A 152 9.37 -0.18 21.58
N THR A 153 8.30 -0.66 20.94
CA THR A 153 7.36 0.22 20.19
C THR A 153 6.03 0.55 20.83
N THR A 154 5.91 0.40 22.15
CA THR A 154 4.70 0.90 22.82
C THR A 154 4.82 2.41 23.05
N ALA A 155 3.98 3.20 22.39
CA ALA A 155 3.87 4.64 22.60
C ALA A 155 2.84 4.92 23.69
N SER A 156 3.09 5.90 24.56
CA SER A 156 2.09 6.28 25.57
C SER A 156 1.77 7.76 25.55
N PRO A 157 0.50 8.15 25.71
CA PRO A 157 0.15 9.49 26.16
C PRO A 157 -0.64 9.51 27.49
N LEU A 158 -0.75 10.70 28.10
CA LEU A 158 -1.67 10.98 29.20
C LEU A 158 -3.08 11.24 28.68
N ILE A 159 -4.04 10.46 29.17
CA ILE A 159 -5.46 10.55 28.86
C ILE A 159 -6.25 10.95 30.11
N LEU A 160 -7.09 11.97 29.99
CA LEU A 160 -8.00 12.43 31.04
C LEU A 160 -9.38 11.79 30.87
N ASP A 161 -9.88 11.20 31.96
CA ASP A 161 -11.28 10.78 32.10
C ASP A 161 -12.17 12.02 32.25
N LEU A 162 -12.91 12.40 31.20
CA LEU A 162 -13.66 13.65 31.17
C LEU A 162 -15.10 13.52 31.66
N ASP A 163 -15.68 12.32 31.65
CA ASP A 163 -17.09 12.09 31.96
C ASP A 163 -17.29 11.42 33.35
N GLY A 164 -16.26 10.76 33.86
CA GLY A 164 -16.15 10.16 35.19
C GLY A 164 -16.42 8.66 35.25
N ASP A 165 -16.39 7.92 34.14
CA ASP A 165 -16.66 6.48 34.11
C ASP A 165 -15.44 5.57 33.89
N GLY A 166 -14.29 6.15 33.57
CA GLY A 166 -13.01 5.48 33.39
C GLY A 166 -12.18 6.18 32.33
N VAL A 167 -10.96 5.70 32.06
CA VAL A 167 -10.28 6.04 30.81
C VAL A 167 -10.63 4.95 29.79
N GLU A 168 -11.16 5.34 28.65
CA GLU A 168 -11.60 4.46 27.57
C GLU A 168 -10.70 4.61 26.34
N THR A 169 -10.54 3.52 25.61
CA THR A 169 -9.66 3.44 24.44
C THR A 169 -10.35 2.77 23.26
N LEU A 170 -9.70 2.84 22.10
CA LEU A 170 -10.01 2.12 20.88
C LEU A 170 -8.84 1.19 20.53
N SER A 171 -9.11 0.08 19.86
CA SER A 171 -8.06 -0.78 19.28
C SER A 171 -7.56 -0.23 17.95
N THR A 172 -6.48 -0.80 17.44
CA THR A 172 -5.95 -0.55 16.07
C THR A 172 -6.99 -0.77 14.98
N ASP A 173 -7.97 -1.67 15.19
CA ASP A 173 -9.10 -1.89 14.26
C ASP A 173 -10.00 -0.65 14.03
N ALA A 174 -9.88 0.39 14.87
CA ALA A 174 -10.56 1.66 14.66
C ALA A 174 -10.03 2.44 13.45
N GLY A 175 -8.84 2.08 12.93
CA GLY A 175 -8.24 2.67 11.73
C GLY A 175 -7.57 4.02 11.95
N VAL A 176 -7.27 4.38 13.21
CA VAL A 176 -6.57 5.62 13.55
C VAL A 176 -5.08 5.49 13.26
N HIS A 177 -4.51 6.49 12.60
CA HIS A 177 -3.07 6.58 12.36
C HIS A 177 -2.53 7.87 12.96
N PHE A 178 -1.41 7.80 13.69
CA PHE A 178 -0.77 8.96 14.31
C PHE A 178 0.74 8.78 14.41
N ASP A 179 1.52 9.84 14.17
CA ASP A 179 2.99 9.81 14.20
C ASP A 179 3.47 9.92 15.66
N HIS A 180 3.62 8.80 16.34
CA HIS A 180 3.94 8.81 17.77
C HIS A 180 5.38 9.21 18.05
N ASP A 181 6.32 8.92 17.16
CA ASP A 181 7.75 9.15 17.41
C ASP A 181 8.32 10.42 16.75
N GLY A 182 7.53 11.07 15.89
CA GLY A 182 7.85 12.30 15.17
C GLY A 182 8.70 12.08 13.93
N ASN A 183 8.64 10.90 13.30
CA ASN A 183 9.44 10.55 12.13
C ASN A 183 8.78 10.94 10.79
N GLY A 184 7.51 11.36 10.82
CA GLY A 184 6.72 11.79 9.66
C GLY A 184 5.83 10.71 9.03
N PHE A 185 5.82 9.50 9.57
CA PHE A 185 4.92 8.42 9.21
C PHE A 185 3.88 8.24 10.31
N LEU A 186 2.61 8.19 9.94
CA LEU A 186 1.51 7.96 10.87
C LEU A 186 1.38 6.45 11.06
N GLU A 187 1.63 5.93 12.26
CA GLU A 187 1.46 4.50 12.54
C GLU A 187 0.02 4.18 12.97
N SER A 188 -0.51 3.05 12.49
CA SER A 188 -1.77 2.50 12.95
C SER A 188 -1.69 2.22 14.45
N THR A 189 -2.63 2.77 15.23
CA THR A 189 -2.52 2.84 16.69
C THR A 189 -3.87 2.60 17.36
N GLY A 190 -3.83 1.98 18.54
CA GLY A 190 -4.88 2.16 19.54
C GLY A 190 -5.04 3.65 19.87
N TRP A 191 -6.20 4.05 20.34
CA TRP A 191 -6.52 5.48 20.47
C TRP A 191 -7.36 5.81 21.70
N VAL A 192 -7.48 7.09 22.02
CA VAL A 192 -8.38 7.57 23.09
C VAL A 192 -9.84 7.44 22.67
N GLY A 193 -10.73 7.10 23.61
CA GLY A 193 -12.18 7.13 23.41
C GLY A 193 -12.72 8.54 23.14
N VAL A 194 -13.88 8.65 22.50
CA VAL A 194 -14.47 9.94 22.07
C VAL A 194 -14.98 10.82 23.22
N ASP A 195 -15.14 10.21 24.39
CA ASP A 195 -15.60 10.78 25.66
C ASP A 195 -14.46 11.48 26.41
N ASP A 196 -13.24 10.98 26.20
CA ASP A 196 -12.03 11.32 26.92
C ASP A 196 -11.14 12.28 26.15
N GLY A 197 -10.00 12.66 26.73
CA GLY A 197 -9.11 13.59 26.04
C GLY A 197 -7.63 13.42 26.34
N LEU A 198 -6.83 13.57 25.29
CA LEU A 198 -5.37 13.57 25.35
C LEU A 198 -4.87 14.90 25.92
N LEU A 199 -3.92 14.86 26.86
CA LEU A 199 -3.20 16.05 27.28
C LEU A 199 -2.11 16.38 26.25
N VAL A 200 -2.12 17.62 25.74
CA VAL A 200 -1.26 18.02 24.62
C VAL A 200 -0.62 19.40 24.82
N TYR A 201 0.52 19.62 24.16
CA TYR A 201 1.25 20.88 24.12
C TYR A 201 1.93 21.06 22.75
N ASP A 202 1.45 22.05 21.98
CA ASP A 202 2.06 22.49 20.71
C ASP A 202 3.47 23.03 20.98
N ARG A 203 4.45 22.14 20.83
CA ARG A 203 5.83 22.38 21.28
C ARG A 203 6.63 23.11 20.21
N ASN A 204 6.28 22.88 18.94
CA ASN A 204 6.95 23.47 17.80
C ASN A 204 6.34 24.84 17.40
N ARG A 205 5.16 25.17 17.93
CA ARG A 205 4.37 26.40 17.73
C ARG A 205 3.88 26.59 16.31
N ASP A 206 3.54 25.51 15.63
CA ASP A 206 2.96 25.53 14.29
C ASP A 206 1.42 25.60 14.30
N GLY A 207 0.80 25.51 15.48
CA GLY A 207 -0.64 25.57 15.68
C GLY A 207 -1.37 24.25 15.44
N LYS A 208 -0.64 23.13 15.34
CA LYS A 208 -1.17 21.78 15.21
C LYS A 208 -0.74 20.92 16.40
N ILE A 209 -1.34 19.73 16.47
CA ILE A 209 -0.86 18.62 17.30
C ILE A 209 -0.77 17.45 16.32
N ASP A 210 0.43 17.18 15.82
CA ASP A 210 0.61 16.24 14.70
C ASP A 210 1.73 15.22 14.93
N SER A 211 2.33 15.20 16.13
CA SER A 211 3.24 14.14 16.54
C SER A 211 3.21 13.85 18.05
N GLY A 212 3.67 12.67 18.46
CA GLY A 212 3.81 12.28 19.86
C GLY A 212 4.84 13.11 20.64
N SER A 213 5.61 13.97 19.97
CA SER A 213 6.44 14.98 20.64
C SER A 213 5.63 16.09 21.33
N GLU A 214 4.35 16.21 20.94
CA GLU A 214 3.37 17.19 21.41
C GLU A 214 2.31 16.56 22.34
N LEU A 215 2.27 15.22 22.40
CA LEU A 215 1.59 14.48 23.44
C LEU A 215 2.49 14.38 24.69
N PHE A 216 1.88 14.16 25.86
CA PHE A 216 2.60 13.89 27.11
C PHE A 216 2.75 12.39 27.35
N GLY A 217 3.96 11.87 27.16
CA GLY A 217 4.18 10.45 26.94
C GLY A 217 5.63 9.99 27.00
N ASN A 218 5.87 8.71 26.72
CA ASN A 218 7.23 8.18 26.60
C ASN A 218 7.97 8.65 25.33
N LYS A 219 7.27 9.23 24.36
CA LYS A 219 7.85 9.88 23.16
C LYS A 219 8.10 11.38 23.34
N THR A 220 7.72 11.97 24.48
CA THR A 220 7.98 13.40 24.76
C THR A 220 9.45 13.65 25.05
N SER A 221 10.05 14.62 24.36
CA SER A 221 11.44 15.06 24.63
C SER A 221 11.53 15.88 25.91
N ILE A 222 12.38 15.46 26.84
CA ILE A 222 12.72 16.21 28.07
C ILE A 222 14.11 16.88 27.99
N SER A 223 14.98 16.42 27.09
CA SER A 223 16.18 17.12 26.67
C SER A 223 16.56 16.73 25.23
N VAL A 224 17.60 17.35 24.66
CA VAL A 224 18.03 17.14 23.26
C VAL A 224 18.20 15.66 22.91
N ASP A 225 18.69 14.84 23.84
CA ASP A 225 18.97 13.41 23.61
C ASP A 225 18.21 12.49 24.57
N LYS A 226 17.14 12.97 25.21
CA LYS A 226 16.42 12.20 26.23
C LYS A 226 14.91 12.37 26.12
N LYS A 227 14.21 11.23 26.01
CA LYS A 227 12.76 11.13 26.12
C LYS A 227 12.33 10.85 27.56
N ALA A 228 11.10 11.22 27.91
CA ALA A 228 10.52 10.87 29.20
C ALA A 228 10.29 9.36 29.31
N ALA A 229 10.31 8.81 30.52
CA ALA A 229 9.98 7.40 30.72
C ALA A 229 8.45 7.14 30.76
N ASN A 230 7.67 8.20 30.95
CA ASN A 230 6.20 8.24 30.88
C ASN A 230 5.76 9.71 30.87
N GLY A 231 4.49 9.94 30.56
CA GLY A 231 3.83 11.23 30.45
C GLY A 231 3.70 12.02 31.75
N PHE A 232 3.59 11.40 32.93
CA PHE A 232 3.63 12.15 34.20
C PHE A 232 5.00 12.78 34.44
N LEU A 233 6.08 12.05 34.11
CA LEU A 233 7.44 12.59 34.17
C LEU A 233 7.63 13.69 33.12
N ALA A 234 7.06 13.53 31.92
CA ALA A 234 7.05 14.58 30.91
C ALA A 234 6.33 15.86 31.38
N LEU A 235 5.18 15.71 32.06
CA LEU A 235 4.40 16.82 32.59
C LEU A 235 5.09 17.50 33.78
N SER A 236 5.83 16.74 34.59
CA SER A 236 6.51 17.28 35.78
C SER A 236 7.56 18.37 35.47
N GLU A 237 8.05 18.45 34.24
CA GLU A 237 8.94 19.53 33.80
C GLU A 237 8.24 20.90 33.75
N PHE A 238 6.91 20.91 33.72
CA PHE A 238 6.08 22.12 33.69
C PHE A 238 5.62 22.59 35.07
N ASP A 239 5.89 21.84 36.14
CA ASP A 239 5.71 22.28 37.54
C ASP A 239 6.84 23.26 37.92
N SER A 240 6.55 24.53 37.68
CA SER A 240 7.48 25.64 37.83
C SER A 240 7.68 26.02 39.30
N ASN A 241 6.68 25.77 40.14
CA ASN A 241 6.68 26.12 41.56
C ASN A 241 7.20 24.97 42.46
N LYS A 242 7.27 23.75 41.91
CA LYS A 242 7.75 22.49 42.50
C LYS A 242 6.91 21.98 43.66
N ASP A 243 5.60 22.18 43.62
CA ASP A 243 4.67 21.70 44.64
C ASP A 243 4.10 20.29 44.35
N GLY A 244 4.44 19.71 43.19
CA GLY A 244 3.99 18.39 42.77
C GLY A 244 2.59 18.37 42.15
N VAL A 245 2.03 19.54 41.86
CA VAL A 245 0.75 19.73 41.20
C VAL A 245 0.96 20.66 40.01
N PHE A 246 0.41 20.30 38.86
CA PHE A 246 0.37 21.20 37.72
C PHE A 246 -0.95 21.98 37.72
N ASP A 247 -0.89 23.29 38.00
CA ASP A 247 -2.08 24.14 38.14
C ASP A 247 -1.87 25.59 37.63
N SER A 248 -2.85 26.47 37.83
CA SER A 248 -2.79 27.87 37.38
C SER A 248 -1.65 28.72 37.95
N HIS A 249 -0.92 28.22 38.95
CA HIS A 249 0.30 28.85 39.47
C HIS A 249 1.54 28.50 38.64
N ASP A 250 1.41 27.58 37.68
CA ASP A 250 2.46 27.23 36.74
C ASP A 250 2.44 28.05 35.46
N ASN A 251 3.62 28.47 35.03
CA ASN A 251 3.77 29.36 33.88
C ASN A 251 3.16 28.79 32.58
N ALA A 252 3.16 27.46 32.42
CA ALA A 252 2.70 26.79 31.22
C ALA A 252 1.25 26.33 31.28
N PHE A 253 0.52 26.54 32.39
CA PHE A 253 -0.85 26.06 32.54
C PHE A 253 -1.81 26.56 31.46
N SER A 254 -1.62 27.81 31.00
CA SER A 254 -2.43 28.38 29.91
C SER A 254 -1.99 27.95 28.51
N GLU A 255 -0.88 27.24 28.37
CA GLU A 255 -0.32 26.82 27.08
C GLU A 255 -0.70 25.37 26.73
N LEU A 256 -1.16 24.57 27.71
CA LEU A 256 -1.59 23.19 27.48
C LEU A 256 -3.07 23.11 27.10
N ASN A 257 -3.39 22.08 26.32
CA ASN A 257 -4.73 21.79 25.84
C ASN A 257 -5.13 20.34 26.15
N VAL A 258 -6.44 20.09 26.05
CA VAL A 258 -7.01 18.73 26.01
C VAL A 258 -7.59 18.55 24.61
N TRP A 259 -7.14 17.51 23.91
CA TRP A 259 -7.67 17.12 22.62
C TRP A 259 -8.70 16.02 22.79
N VAL A 260 -9.96 16.33 22.46
CA VAL A 260 -11.08 15.39 22.41
C VAL A 260 -11.38 15.09 20.95
N ASP A 261 -10.82 13.99 20.45
CA ASP A 261 -10.99 13.52 19.09
C ASP A 261 -12.37 12.84 18.92
N LYS A 262 -13.33 13.56 18.34
CA LYS A 262 -14.74 13.14 18.34
C LYS A 262 -15.09 12.20 17.19
N ASN A 263 -14.33 12.27 16.11
CA ASN A 263 -14.45 11.41 14.94
C ASN A 263 -13.43 10.27 14.95
N SER A 264 -12.47 10.30 15.89
CA SER A 264 -11.43 9.28 16.02
C SER A 264 -10.66 9.13 14.71
N ASP A 265 -10.18 10.24 14.17
CA ASP A 265 -9.38 10.24 12.93
C ASP A 265 -7.92 10.63 13.13
N GLY A 266 -7.51 10.90 14.37
CA GLY A 266 -6.12 11.24 14.69
C GLY A 266 -5.72 12.63 14.21
N VAL A 267 -6.66 13.49 13.80
CA VAL A 267 -6.39 14.84 13.30
C VAL A 267 -7.21 15.86 14.06
N VAL A 268 -6.55 16.85 14.67
CA VAL A 268 -7.24 17.94 15.38
C VAL A 268 -8.18 18.70 14.44
N SER A 269 -9.48 18.55 14.68
CA SER A 269 -10.54 19.28 13.98
C SER A 269 -11.07 20.48 14.77
N GLU A 270 -11.83 21.36 14.09
CA GLU A 270 -12.40 22.55 14.72
C GLU A 270 -13.33 22.16 15.89
N GLY A 271 -12.98 22.61 17.10
CA GLY A 271 -13.75 22.36 18.31
C GLY A 271 -13.39 21.06 19.07
N GLU A 272 -12.30 20.42 18.70
CA GLU A 272 -11.72 19.26 19.40
C GLU A 272 -10.61 19.63 20.37
N LEU A 273 -9.89 20.72 20.08
CA LEU A 273 -8.86 21.24 20.96
C LEU A 273 -9.46 22.20 22.00
N LEU A 274 -9.49 21.77 23.26
CA LEU A 274 -10.02 22.51 24.40
C LEU A 274 -8.88 23.07 25.24
N THR A 275 -9.04 24.27 25.80
CA THR A 275 -8.19 24.71 26.92
C THR A 275 -8.48 23.87 28.16
N LEU A 276 -7.53 23.76 29.09
CA LEU A 276 -7.74 23.05 30.37
C LEU A 276 -9.02 23.52 31.08
N THR A 277 -9.31 24.82 31.08
CA THR A 277 -10.53 25.36 31.68
C THR A 277 -11.80 24.94 30.94
N GLN A 278 -11.79 24.88 29.60
CA GLN A 278 -12.93 24.40 28.80
C GLN A 278 -13.18 22.90 29.03
N ALA A 279 -12.12 22.12 29.19
CA ALA A 279 -12.18 20.71 29.60
C ALA A 279 -12.48 20.52 31.09
N LYS A 280 -12.75 21.60 31.84
CA LYS A 280 -13.07 21.62 33.27
C LYS A 280 -11.93 21.13 34.18
N VAL A 281 -10.68 21.15 33.72
CA VAL A 281 -9.48 20.81 34.50
C VAL A 281 -9.06 22.02 35.34
N ALA A 282 -8.91 21.83 36.66
CA ALA A 282 -8.39 22.85 37.57
C ALA A 282 -6.92 22.61 37.93
N SER A 283 -6.54 21.34 38.16
CA SER A 283 -5.17 20.96 38.52
C SER A 283 -4.93 19.47 38.25
N ILE A 284 -3.71 19.09 37.86
CA ILE A 284 -3.31 17.69 37.65
C ILE A 284 -2.29 17.31 38.72
N ASN A 285 -2.49 16.18 39.40
CA ASN A 285 -1.52 15.67 40.37
C ASN A 285 -0.38 14.94 39.63
N LEU A 286 0.87 15.30 39.91
CA LEU A 286 2.04 14.67 39.27
C LEU A 286 2.44 13.35 39.94
N SER A 287 1.85 13.02 41.08
CA SER A 287 2.01 11.72 41.71
C SER A 287 1.09 10.69 41.07
N TYR A 288 1.65 9.53 40.74
CA TYR A 288 0.93 8.42 40.13
C TYR A 288 1.28 7.09 40.80
N SER A 289 0.38 6.12 40.69
CA SER A 289 0.71 4.71 40.94
C SER A 289 1.14 4.05 39.65
N ASP A 290 2.24 3.30 39.68
CA ASP A 290 2.76 2.55 38.54
C ASP A 290 2.28 1.10 38.64
N SER A 291 1.35 0.71 37.78
CA SER A 291 0.80 -0.66 37.75
C SER A 291 1.87 -1.69 37.38
N SER A 292 3.00 -1.27 36.78
CA SER A 292 4.15 -2.15 36.49
C SER A 292 5.10 -2.37 37.68
N LYS A 293 4.92 -1.65 38.81
CA LYS A 293 5.81 -1.74 39.97
C LYS A 293 5.09 -2.23 41.23
N PRO A 294 5.71 -3.12 42.03
CA PRO A 294 5.17 -3.52 43.33
C PRO A 294 4.99 -2.34 44.28
N ASP A 295 3.85 -2.31 44.98
CA ASP A 295 3.62 -1.42 46.11
C ASP A 295 4.61 -1.68 47.26
N ALA A 296 4.61 -0.83 48.28
CA ALA A 296 5.47 -0.99 49.47
C ALA A 296 5.22 -2.29 50.27
N SER A 297 4.15 -3.02 49.94
CA SER A 297 3.78 -4.32 50.51
C SER A 297 4.19 -5.51 49.62
N GLY A 298 4.81 -5.24 48.46
CA GLY A 298 5.25 -6.25 47.50
C GLY A 298 4.17 -6.74 46.53
N ASN A 299 3.00 -6.09 46.48
CA ASN A 299 1.95 -6.40 45.50
C ASN A 299 2.18 -5.54 44.25
N ALA A 300 2.53 -6.15 43.12
CA ALA A 300 2.39 -5.47 41.84
C ALA A 300 0.89 -5.42 41.51
N PRO A 301 0.31 -4.25 41.21
CA PRO A 301 -0.90 -4.23 40.40
C PRO A 301 -0.60 -5.00 39.10
N GLN A 302 -1.59 -5.64 38.48
CA GLN A 302 -1.37 -6.08 37.11
C GLN A 302 -1.45 -4.83 36.23
N SER A 303 -0.56 -4.72 35.25
CA SER A 303 -0.79 -3.80 34.14
C SER A 303 -2.19 -4.10 33.59
N MET A 304 -3.01 -3.06 33.46
CA MET A 304 -4.41 -3.25 33.07
C MET A 304 -4.47 -3.18 31.55
N LEU A 305 -4.08 -4.29 30.93
CA LEU A 305 -4.36 -4.51 29.52
C LEU A 305 -5.89 -4.53 29.35
N ASP A 306 -6.41 -3.57 28.60
CA ASP A 306 -7.83 -3.48 28.33
C ASP A 306 -8.27 -4.48 27.24
N SER A 307 -9.55 -4.46 26.87
CA SER A 307 -10.07 -5.35 25.82
C SER A 307 -9.64 -4.97 24.41
N ASN A 308 -9.01 -3.81 24.23
CA ASN A 308 -8.59 -3.25 22.96
C ASN A 308 -7.08 -3.43 22.70
N GLY A 309 -6.34 -4.00 23.66
CA GLY A 309 -4.90 -4.24 23.55
C GLY A 309 -4.03 -3.13 24.13
N ASN A 310 -4.62 -2.08 24.70
CA ASN A 310 -3.87 -0.96 25.28
C ASN A 310 -3.61 -1.18 26.77
N ASP A 311 -2.44 -0.75 27.25
CA ASP A 311 -1.97 -1.04 28.60
C ASP A 311 -1.95 0.22 29.50
N HIS A 312 -2.81 0.24 30.51
CA HIS A 312 -2.93 1.37 31.44
C HIS A 312 -1.87 1.24 32.56
N ARG A 313 -0.77 2.00 32.44
CA ARG A 313 0.44 1.79 33.25
C ARG A 313 0.62 2.73 34.42
N GLN A 314 0.50 4.04 34.23
CA GLN A 314 0.58 4.99 35.34
C GLN A 314 -0.79 5.59 35.60
N LEU A 315 -1.34 5.37 36.79
CA LEU A 315 -2.67 5.82 37.17
C LEU A 315 -2.53 7.02 38.12
N GLY A 316 -3.10 8.15 37.73
CA GLY A 316 -3.06 9.41 38.47
C GLY A 316 -4.46 9.96 38.74
N SER A 317 -4.51 11.24 39.09
CA SER A 317 -5.77 11.95 39.29
C SER A 317 -5.64 13.43 38.98
N TYR A 318 -6.75 14.03 38.54
CA TYR A 318 -6.85 15.48 38.39
C TYR A 318 -8.11 16.00 39.10
N THR A 319 -8.09 17.28 39.45
CA THR A 319 -9.24 17.96 40.08
C THR A 319 -9.94 18.80 39.04
N ARG A 320 -11.26 18.67 38.95
CA ARG A 320 -12.13 19.48 38.09
C ARG A 320 -12.42 20.84 38.73
N ILE A 321 -12.84 21.82 37.93
CA ILE A 321 -13.15 23.19 38.39
C ILE A 321 -14.27 23.27 39.43
N ASP A 322 -15.12 22.25 39.53
CA ASP A 322 -16.17 22.13 40.56
C ASP A 322 -15.68 21.45 41.85
N GLY A 323 -14.41 21.04 41.89
CA GLY A 323 -13.76 20.38 43.01
C GLY A 323 -13.91 18.86 43.02
N SER A 324 -14.59 18.24 42.04
CA SER A 324 -14.59 16.78 41.93
C SER A 324 -13.22 16.25 41.46
N VAL A 325 -12.91 15.00 41.77
CA VAL A 325 -11.68 14.34 41.33
C VAL A 325 -12.04 13.31 40.27
N ALA A 326 -11.22 13.22 39.22
CA ALA A 326 -11.36 12.27 38.11
C ALA A 326 -10.00 11.64 37.74
N ALA A 327 -10.03 10.57 36.96
CA ALA A 327 -8.83 9.82 36.60
C ALA A 327 -8.02 10.52 35.49
N ILE A 328 -6.71 10.32 35.52
CA ILE A 328 -5.82 10.60 34.38
C ILE A 328 -4.81 9.47 34.34
N GLU A 329 -4.56 8.90 33.17
CA GLU A 329 -3.77 7.68 33.03
C GLU A 329 -2.75 7.81 31.91
N ASP A 330 -1.57 7.23 32.11
CA ASP A 330 -0.57 6.99 31.06
C ASP A 330 -0.88 5.65 30.41
N VAL A 331 -1.45 5.71 29.22
CA VAL A 331 -1.94 4.55 28.48
C VAL A 331 -0.94 4.23 27.39
N TRP A 332 -0.42 3.01 27.36
CA TRP A 332 0.52 2.55 26.36
C TRP A 332 -0.28 1.87 25.25
N PHE A 333 -0.41 2.55 24.11
CA PHE A 333 -1.17 2.05 22.98
C PHE A 333 -0.48 0.86 22.32
N ASP A 334 -1.32 -0.04 21.81
CA ASP A 334 -0.91 -1.01 20.81
C ASP A 334 -0.67 -0.26 19.49
N VAL A 335 0.50 -0.45 18.87
CA VAL A 335 0.91 0.28 17.67
C VAL A 335 1.41 -0.72 16.64
N ASN A 336 0.85 -0.68 15.44
CA ASN A 336 1.37 -1.43 14.31
C ASN A 336 2.28 -0.52 13.49
N ALA A 337 3.59 -0.70 13.67
CA ALA A 337 4.62 0.10 13.01
C ALA A 337 4.80 -0.21 11.51
N THR A 338 4.15 -1.24 10.97
CA THR A 338 4.21 -1.56 9.53
C THR A 338 3.01 -1.05 8.74
N ASP A 339 1.87 -0.86 9.40
CA ASP A 339 0.69 -0.19 8.84
C ASP A 339 0.83 1.32 9.00
N THR A 340 1.47 1.96 8.03
CA THR A 340 1.76 3.39 8.08
C THR A 340 1.12 4.18 6.94
N ALA A 341 0.76 5.43 7.24
CA ALA A 341 0.34 6.42 6.26
C ALA A 341 1.35 7.59 6.21
N ASP A 342 1.82 7.94 5.01
CA ASP A 342 2.74 9.07 4.82
C ASP A 342 2.02 10.41 5.00
N ASN A 343 2.37 11.17 6.05
CA ASN A 343 1.82 12.49 6.34
C ASN A 343 2.32 13.57 5.34
N PHE A 344 3.36 13.25 4.56
CA PHE A 344 4.03 14.15 3.64
C PHE A 344 4.01 13.65 2.20
N SER A 345 2.83 13.39 1.65
CA SER A 345 2.71 13.11 0.21
C SER A 345 3.23 14.28 -0.63
N VAL A 346 4.43 14.12 -1.18
CA VAL A 346 5.06 15.10 -2.09
C VAL A 346 4.55 14.84 -3.50
N GLU A 347 4.19 15.92 -4.22
CA GLU A 347 3.81 15.82 -5.62
C GLU A 347 4.94 15.17 -6.43
N VAL A 348 4.68 13.97 -6.95
CA VAL A 348 5.62 13.20 -7.76
C VAL A 348 5.76 13.89 -9.13
N PRO A 349 6.96 14.37 -9.51
CA PRO A 349 7.17 14.97 -10.82
C PRO A 349 6.75 14.03 -11.95
N ARG A 350 6.15 14.57 -13.03
CA ARG A 350 5.64 13.76 -14.16
C ARG A 350 6.67 12.81 -14.77
N GLU A 351 7.95 13.17 -14.72
CA GLU A 351 9.06 12.33 -15.19
C GLU A 351 9.19 11.01 -14.38
N ILE A 352 8.82 11.03 -13.10
CA ILE A 352 8.89 9.89 -12.18
C ILE A 352 7.62 9.02 -12.26
N VAL A 353 6.46 9.60 -12.56
CA VAL A 353 5.17 8.86 -12.68
C VAL A 353 5.23 7.72 -13.71
N SER A 354 6.13 7.82 -14.70
CA SER A 354 6.36 6.79 -15.72
C SER A 354 7.32 5.67 -15.32
N LEU A 355 7.95 5.79 -14.14
CA LEU A 355 8.85 4.78 -13.58
C LEU A 355 8.06 3.82 -12.68
N PRO A 356 8.56 2.61 -12.41
CA PRO A 356 7.92 1.68 -11.50
C PRO A 356 7.70 2.27 -10.10
N ASN A 357 6.60 1.90 -9.45
CA ASN A 357 6.34 2.21 -8.05
C ASN A 357 6.20 0.95 -7.21
N VAL A 358 6.67 1.00 -5.97
CA VAL A 358 6.39 0.00 -4.95
C VAL A 358 6.00 0.77 -3.70
N ASP A 359 4.91 0.37 -3.06
CA ASP A 359 4.41 1.04 -1.86
C ASP A 359 5.42 0.84 -0.74
N GLY A 360 5.74 1.94 -0.07
CA GLY A 360 6.55 1.93 1.14
C GLY A 360 5.72 1.47 2.34
N PHE A 361 6.40 1.09 3.41
CA PHE A 361 5.77 0.77 4.69
C PHE A 361 6.77 1.04 5.82
N GLY A 362 6.27 1.07 7.05
CA GLY A 362 7.02 1.57 8.20
C GLY A 362 7.49 3.01 7.96
N ASN A 363 8.80 3.22 8.07
CA ASN A 363 9.44 4.53 7.93
C ASN A 363 10.01 4.78 6.52
N VAL A 364 9.47 4.09 5.51
CA VAL A 364 9.91 4.22 4.11
C VAL A 364 8.75 4.74 3.25
N ASN A 365 8.99 5.81 2.50
CA ASN A 365 8.01 6.40 1.56
C ASN A 365 7.78 5.46 0.37
N ASP A 366 6.75 5.65 -0.44
CA ASP A 366 6.61 4.95 -1.72
C ASP A 366 7.84 5.20 -2.62
N LEU A 367 8.21 4.22 -3.45
CA LEU A 367 9.42 4.29 -4.27
C LEU A 367 9.46 5.55 -5.16
N GLN A 368 8.35 5.93 -5.78
CA GLN A 368 8.26 7.15 -6.59
C GLN A 368 8.38 8.43 -5.75
N GLN A 369 7.81 8.45 -4.55
CA GLN A 369 7.95 9.58 -3.64
C GLN A 369 9.40 9.71 -3.13
N ALA A 370 10.06 8.58 -2.84
CA ALA A 370 11.48 8.55 -2.50
C ALA A 370 12.36 9.03 -3.66
N MET A 371 12.07 8.63 -4.90
CA MET A 371 12.72 9.13 -6.11
C MET A 371 12.53 10.66 -6.30
N GLY A 372 11.41 11.21 -5.83
CA GLY A 372 11.19 12.66 -5.78
C GLY A 372 12.21 13.40 -4.91
N ARG A 373 12.74 12.72 -3.88
CA ARG A 373 13.70 13.24 -2.88
C ARG A 373 15.15 12.84 -3.18
N ASP A 374 15.37 11.70 -3.84
CA ASP A 374 16.68 11.19 -4.21
C ASP A 374 16.81 10.98 -5.74
N LYS A 375 17.65 11.82 -6.38
CA LYS A 375 17.94 11.73 -7.82
C LYS A 375 18.85 10.56 -8.20
N ILE A 376 19.62 10.02 -7.25
CA ILE A 376 20.39 8.79 -7.48
C ILE A 376 19.43 7.61 -7.60
N LEU A 377 18.42 7.55 -6.73
CA LEU A 377 17.39 6.52 -6.79
C LEU A 377 16.64 6.50 -8.14
N VAL A 378 16.33 7.68 -8.71
CA VAL A 378 15.80 7.78 -10.09
C VAL A 378 16.71 7.07 -11.10
N THR A 379 18.02 7.35 -11.02
CA THR A 379 19.01 6.76 -11.94
C THR A 379 19.12 5.25 -11.78
N LEU A 380 19.04 4.75 -10.55
CA LEU A 380 19.07 3.31 -10.26
C LEU A 380 17.84 2.60 -10.83
N VAL A 381 16.64 3.14 -10.62
CA VAL A 381 15.39 2.57 -11.15
C VAL A 381 15.36 2.62 -12.68
N GLU A 382 15.84 3.70 -13.30
CA GLU A 382 16.00 3.78 -14.76
C GLU A 382 17.00 2.76 -15.29
N SER A 383 18.11 2.55 -14.57
CA SER A 383 19.11 1.55 -14.92
C SER A 383 18.51 0.14 -14.85
N PHE A 384 17.79 -0.17 -13.78
CA PHE A 384 17.10 -1.45 -13.61
C PHE A 384 16.13 -1.73 -14.76
N ARG A 385 15.28 -0.75 -15.11
CA ARG A 385 14.29 -0.87 -16.19
C ARG A 385 14.93 -1.21 -17.54
N ASN A 386 16.12 -0.68 -17.82
CA ASN A 386 16.79 -0.86 -19.11
C ASN A 386 17.74 -2.06 -19.14
N GLU A 387 18.18 -2.54 -17.98
CA GLU A 387 19.17 -3.60 -17.87
C GLU A 387 18.60 -4.95 -18.30
N GLN A 388 19.32 -5.65 -19.17
CA GLN A 388 18.92 -6.95 -19.72
C GLN A 388 19.60 -8.11 -19.01
N ASP A 389 20.74 -7.86 -18.37
CA ASP A 389 21.47 -8.84 -17.57
C ASP A 389 20.83 -8.99 -16.18
N THR A 390 20.27 -10.18 -15.93
CA THR A 390 19.63 -10.51 -14.64
C THR A 390 20.59 -10.32 -13.46
N SER A 391 21.85 -10.72 -13.60
CA SER A 391 22.85 -10.59 -12.55
C SER A 391 23.17 -9.12 -12.23
N VAL A 392 23.08 -8.23 -13.21
CA VAL A 392 23.23 -6.78 -12.96
C VAL A 392 21.97 -6.21 -12.32
N ARG A 393 20.77 -6.58 -12.79
CA ARG A 393 19.50 -6.18 -12.15
C ARG A 393 19.43 -6.57 -10.69
N GLN A 394 19.94 -7.76 -10.35
CA GLN A 394 19.96 -8.26 -8.98
C GLN A 394 20.91 -7.47 -8.06
N LYS A 395 21.97 -6.84 -8.59
CA LYS A 395 22.80 -5.91 -7.80
C LYS A 395 22.10 -4.56 -7.65
N LEU A 396 21.49 -4.07 -8.73
CA LEU A 396 20.76 -2.81 -8.73
C LEU A 396 19.61 -2.81 -7.72
N ILE A 397 18.90 -3.93 -7.52
CA ILE A 397 17.79 -3.95 -6.57
C ILE A 397 18.25 -3.72 -5.12
N LEU A 398 19.43 -4.23 -4.75
CA LEU A 398 20.01 -3.98 -3.42
C LEU A 398 20.35 -2.50 -3.25
N ASP A 399 20.98 -1.90 -4.25
CA ASP A 399 21.30 -0.47 -4.24
C ASP A 399 20.02 0.39 -4.20
N ILE A 400 18.98 -0.01 -4.94
CA ILE A 400 17.65 0.63 -4.90
C ILE A 400 17.09 0.57 -3.49
N ILE A 401 17.04 -0.60 -2.85
CA ILE A 401 16.50 -0.76 -1.50
C ILE A 401 17.29 0.06 -0.48
N TYR A 402 18.63 0.09 -0.59
CA TYR A 402 19.46 0.86 0.33
C TYR A 402 19.27 2.37 0.19
N HIS A 403 19.18 2.89 -1.03
CA HIS A 403 18.85 4.29 -1.27
C HIS A 403 17.42 4.61 -0.85
N TRP A 404 16.49 3.71 -1.13
CA TRP A 404 15.07 3.85 -0.81
C TRP A 404 14.84 3.94 0.71
N ALA A 405 15.51 3.08 1.48
CA ALA A 405 15.50 3.11 2.95
C ALA A 405 16.42 4.18 3.56
N GLY A 406 17.22 4.90 2.76
CA GLY A 406 18.14 5.94 3.24
C GLY A 406 19.37 5.42 4.01
N VAL A 407 19.77 4.16 3.77
CA VAL A 407 20.84 3.46 4.51
C VAL A 407 22.12 3.27 3.70
N GLN A 408 22.18 3.76 2.46
CA GLN A 408 23.28 3.55 1.51
C GLN A 408 24.65 3.97 2.03
N ASP A 409 24.68 5.04 2.86
CA ASP A 409 25.90 5.66 3.38
C ASP A 409 26.37 5.05 4.72
N LEU A 410 25.63 4.09 5.28
CA LEU A 410 26.00 3.43 6.53
C LEU A 410 27.13 2.41 6.30
N ASP A 411 28.01 2.28 7.29
CA ASP A 411 29.12 1.31 7.25
C ASP A 411 28.57 -0.13 7.32
N PRO A 412 28.83 -0.99 6.31
CA PRO A 412 28.41 -2.39 6.32
C PRO A 412 28.86 -3.18 7.55
N ALA A 413 29.91 -2.75 8.26
CA ALA A 413 30.43 -3.44 9.44
C ALA A 413 29.85 -2.95 10.78
N SER A 414 28.91 -1.99 10.78
CA SER A 414 28.52 -1.28 12.01
C SER A 414 27.57 -2.04 12.94
N ARG A 415 27.07 -3.23 12.54
CA ARG A 415 26.17 -4.09 13.35
C ARG A 415 26.81 -5.44 13.66
N GLY A 416 28.09 -5.40 14.01
CA GLY A 416 28.90 -6.57 14.29
C GLY A 416 29.27 -7.37 13.02
N SER A 417 30.21 -8.30 13.16
CA SER A 417 30.75 -9.04 12.02
C SER A 417 29.89 -10.22 11.56
N MET A 418 28.82 -10.56 12.29
CA MET A 418 28.04 -11.77 12.02
C MET A 418 26.98 -11.57 10.94
N ILE A 419 26.37 -10.38 10.85
CA ILE A 419 25.28 -10.08 9.89
C ILE A 419 25.79 -9.93 8.44
N GLY A 420 27.10 -9.76 8.25
CA GLY A 420 27.69 -9.49 6.95
C GLY A 420 27.60 -8.01 6.59
N ASP A 421 26.48 -7.60 5.97
CA ASP A 421 26.21 -6.21 5.60
C ASP A 421 25.13 -5.62 6.50
N ALA A 422 25.54 -4.75 7.43
CA ALA A 422 24.67 -4.09 8.39
C ALA A 422 23.54 -3.28 7.73
N ARG A 423 23.70 -2.83 6.48
CA ARG A 423 22.66 -2.08 5.76
C ARG A 423 21.40 -2.91 5.51
N LYS A 424 21.52 -4.24 5.41
CA LYS A 424 20.35 -5.13 5.37
C LYS A 424 19.48 -4.97 6.61
N LEU A 425 20.11 -4.97 7.79
CA LEU A 425 19.40 -4.79 9.06
C LEU A 425 18.83 -3.39 9.18
N PHE A 426 19.58 -2.34 8.82
CA PHE A 426 19.04 -0.97 8.86
C PHE A 426 17.89 -0.76 7.87
N ALA A 427 17.92 -1.41 6.70
CA ALA A 427 16.81 -1.36 5.77
C ALA A 427 15.57 -2.03 6.37
N LEU A 428 15.71 -3.23 6.98
CA LEU A 428 14.60 -3.86 7.69
C LEU A 428 14.05 -2.98 8.82
N GLU A 429 14.92 -2.36 9.61
CA GLU A 429 14.49 -1.42 10.65
C GLU A 429 13.73 -0.21 10.09
N ALA A 430 14.10 0.27 8.91
CA ALA A 430 13.38 1.36 8.25
C ALA A 430 12.01 0.89 7.77
N PHE A 431 11.95 -0.23 7.04
CA PHE A 431 10.70 -0.78 6.50
C PHE A 431 9.74 -1.28 7.59
N LEU A 432 10.26 -1.73 8.74
CA LEU A 432 9.41 -2.16 9.85
C LEU A 432 9.02 -1.02 10.79
N GLY A 433 9.63 0.15 10.65
CA GLY A 433 9.45 1.26 11.58
C GLY A 433 10.13 1.08 12.94
N GLU A 434 10.83 -0.04 13.18
CA GLU A 434 11.36 -0.40 14.50
C GLU A 434 12.88 -0.65 14.53
N LYS A 435 13.50 -0.47 15.70
CA LYS A 435 14.91 -0.82 15.92
C LYS A 435 15.06 -2.26 16.41
N TYR A 436 16.04 -2.96 15.84
CA TYR A 436 16.36 -4.32 16.26
C TYR A 436 17.19 -4.31 17.55
N PHE A 437 16.73 -5.08 18.54
CA PHE A 437 17.51 -5.40 19.73
C PHE A 437 17.44 -6.89 20.05
N THR A 438 18.54 -7.43 20.54
CA THR A 438 18.55 -8.74 21.19
C THR A 438 17.78 -8.66 22.52
N SER A 439 17.41 -9.81 23.08
CA SER A 439 16.79 -9.89 24.42
C SER A 439 17.63 -9.29 25.55
N GLY A 440 18.93 -9.05 25.31
CA GLY A 440 19.85 -8.36 26.24
C GLY A 440 19.95 -6.85 26.03
N GLY A 441 19.17 -6.27 25.12
CA GLY A 441 19.21 -4.85 24.74
C GLY A 441 20.39 -4.47 23.85
N SER A 442 21.14 -5.43 23.32
CA SER A 442 22.20 -5.15 22.34
C SER A 442 21.59 -4.93 20.95
N PRO A 443 21.96 -3.86 20.22
CA PRO A 443 21.51 -3.66 18.84
C PRO A 443 22.24 -4.61 17.87
N ASP A 444 23.37 -5.18 18.24
CA ASP A 444 24.11 -6.09 17.36
C ASP A 444 23.50 -7.50 17.41
N PRO A 445 23.11 -8.10 16.26
CA PRO A 445 22.59 -9.46 16.23
C PRO A 445 23.66 -10.46 16.65
N MET A 446 23.28 -11.35 17.58
CA MET A 446 24.19 -12.33 18.18
C MET A 446 23.79 -13.75 17.80
N GLY A 447 24.74 -14.51 17.27
CA GLY A 447 24.58 -15.93 16.98
C GLY A 447 24.01 -16.23 15.58
N PRO A 448 24.28 -17.44 15.06
CA PRO A 448 24.00 -17.78 13.66
C PRO A 448 22.49 -17.85 13.34
N VAL A 449 21.64 -18.21 14.30
CA VAL A 449 20.19 -18.37 14.07
C VAL A 449 19.51 -17.01 13.88
N ALA A 450 19.81 -16.03 14.73
CA ALA A 450 19.25 -14.68 14.60
C ALA A 450 19.70 -14.02 13.28
N VAL A 451 20.97 -14.18 12.94
CA VAL A 451 21.52 -13.70 11.67
C VAL A 451 20.89 -14.36 10.45
N SER A 452 20.61 -15.67 10.51
CA SER A 452 19.91 -16.38 9.42
C SER A 452 18.54 -15.77 9.19
N LYS A 453 17.75 -15.62 10.26
CA LYS A 453 16.39 -15.04 10.19
C LYS A 453 16.38 -13.61 9.65
N LEU A 454 17.30 -12.77 10.10
CA LEU A 454 17.38 -11.39 9.61
C LEU A 454 17.78 -11.31 8.13
N ASN A 455 18.68 -12.18 7.67
CA ASN A 455 19.01 -12.26 6.24
C ASN A 455 17.82 -12.79 5.44
N GLU A 456 17.17 -13.87 5.89
CA GLU A 456 15.96 -14.42 5.26
C GLU A 456 14.84 -13.36 5.14
N ALA A 457 14.65 -12.54 6.17
CA ALA A 457 13.70 -11.43 6.16
C ALA A 457 14.06 -10.36 5.11
N PHE A 458 15.33 -9.95 5.05
CA PHE A 458 15.79 -8.98 4.06
C PHE A 458 15.71 -9.55 2.63
N ASP A 459 16.07 -10.81 2.44
CA ASP A 459 16.04 -11.46 1.13
C ASP A 459 14.58 -11.65 0.65
N SER A 460 13.64 -11.83 1.59
CA SER A 460 12.19 -11.83 1.32
C SER A 460 11.70 -10.46 0.84
N LEU A 461 12.08 -9.38 1.54
CA LEU A 461 11.81 -8.00 1.12
C LEU A 461 12.40 -7.74 -0.28
N ALA A 462 13.66 -8.08 -0.52
CA ALA A 462 14.32 -7.89 -1.80
C ALA A 462 13.62 -8.65 -2.94
N THR A 463 13.18 -9.87 -2.68
CA THR A 463 12.41 -10.69 -3.63
C THR A 463 11.07 -10.04 -3.98
N ALA A 464 10.35 -9.52 -2.99
CA ALA A 464 9.08 -8.83 -3.22
C ALA A 464 9.27 -7.57 -4.07
N VAL A 465 10.21 -6.69 -3.67
CA VAL A 465 10.48 -5.43 -4.39
C VAL A 465 10.97 -5.70 -5.81
N TYR A 466 11.90 -6.65 -6.00
CA TYR A 466 12.35 -7.06 -7.33
C TYR A 466 11.17 -7.51 -8.20
N GLY A 467 10.32 -8.38 -7.64
CA GLY A 467 9.14 -8.90 -8.32
C GLY A 467 8.22 -7.80 -8.82
N LYS A 468 7.88 -6.83 -7.95
CA LYS A 468 7.01 -5.70 -8.30
C LYS A 468 7.58 -4.84 -9.42
N ILE A 469 8.87 -4.49 -9.33
CA ILE A 469 9.52 -3.70 -10.39
C ILE A 469 9.58 -4.51 -11.70
N MET A 470 9.88 -5.81 -11.63
CA MET A 470 9.89 -6.69 -12.82
C MET A 470 8.52 -6.75 -13.51
N LEU A 471 7.43 -6.90 -12.75
CA LEU A 471 6.05 -6.91 -13.27
C LEU A 471 5.68 -5.63 -14.01
N GLN A 472 6.21 -4.49 -13.57
CA GLN A 472 5.98 -3.18 -14.18
C GLN A 472 6.97 -2.85 -15.33
N THR A 473 8.00 -3.67 -15.54
CA THR A 473 9.06 -3.46 -16.53
C THR A 473 9.23 -4.66 -17.45
N HIS A 474 10.17 -5.55 -17.13
CA HIS A 474 10.62 -6.64 -17.98
C HIS A 474 9.54 -7.71 -18.21
N LEU A 475 8.63 -7.89 -17.26
CA LEU A 475 7.52 -8.86 -17.34
C LEU A 475 6.19 -8.24 -17.75
N ALA A 476 6.09 -6.91 -17.87
CA ALA A 476 4.84 -6.23 -18.22
C ALA A 476 4.27 -6.77 -19.54
N SER A 477 5.10 -6.80 -20.58
CA SER A 477 4.71 -7.32 -21.90
C SER A 477 4.39 -8.81 -21.90
N LEU A 478 4.89 -9.57 -20.93
CA LEU A 478 4.58 -10.99 -20.80
C LEU A 478 3.13 -11.18 -20.32
N LEU A 479 2.69 -10.34 -19.39
CA LEU A 479 1.34 -10.35 -18.83
C LEU A 479 0.28 -9.73 -19.75
N ASP A 480 0.67 -9.04 -20.82
CA ASP A 480 -0.28 -8.50 -21.81
C ASP A 480 -1.19 -9.62 -22.37
N GLY A 481 -2.51 -9.47 -22.18
CA GLY A 481 -3.50 -10.46 -22.61
C GLY A 481 -3.78 -11.58 -21.61
N LEU A 482 -3.29 -11.46 -20.36
CA LEU A 482 -3.88 -12.15 -19.22
C LEU A 482 -5.32 -11.63 -19.04
N ASP A 483 -6.29 -12.54 -18.97
CA ASP A 483 -7.70 -12.19 -18.86
C ASP A 483 -8.38 -12.99 -17.75
N GLY A 484 -9.32 -12.35 -17.04
CA GLY A 484 -10.01 -12.89 -15.88
C GLY A 484 -11.51 -13.02 -16.17
N THR A 485 -12.06 -14.21 -16.02
CA THR A 485 -13.51 -14.44 -16.15
C THR A 485 -14.12 -14.67 -14.78
N TYR A 486 -15.14 -13.88 -14.42
CA TYR A 486 -15.91 -14.10 -13.20
C TYR A 486 -16.80 -15.33 -13.33
N THR A 487 -16.69 -16.23 -12.36
CA THR A 487 -17.52 -17.43 -12.22
C THR A 487 -18.18 -17.46 -10.84
N GLU A 488 -19.10 -18.41 -10.60
CA GLU A 488 -19.74 -18.59 -9.29
C GLU A 488 -18.71 -18.93 -8.18
N ASP A 489 -17.54 -19.48 -8.55
CA ASP A 489 -16.46 -19.88 -7.65
C ASP A 489 -15.33 -18.84 -7.53
N GLY A 490 -15.51 -17.64 -8.12
CA GLY A 490 -14.51 -16.56 -8.15
C GLY A 490 -13.95 -16.27 -9.54
N VAL A 491 -12.82 -15.55 -9.62
CA VAL A 491 -12.17 -15.19 -10.88
C VAL A 491 -11.33 -16.36 -11.38
N GLN A 492 -11.61 -16.82 -12.61
CA GLN A 492 -10.76 -17.77 -13.33
C GLN A 492 -9.83 -17.03 -14.28
N TRP A 493 -8.53 -17.29 -14.17
CA TRP A 493 -7.50 -16.60 -14.95
C TRP A 493 -7.08 -17.41 -16.17
N ASN A 494 -7.13 -16.81 -17.35
CA ASN A 494 -6.66 -17.42 -18.58
C ASN A 494 -5.19 -17.04 -18.84
N VAL A 495 -4.29 -17.98 -18.53
CA VAL A 495 -2.84 -17.80 -18.71
C VAL A 495 -2.32 -18.20 -20.09
N SER A 496 -3.18 -18.56 -21.06
CA SER A 496 -2.76 -19.12 -22.35
C SER A 496 -1.82 -18.20 -23.13
N SER A 497 -2.04 -16.87 -23.07
CA SER A 497 -1.18 -15.88 -23.72
C SER A 497 0.23 -15.87 -23.10
N VAL A 498 0.30 -15.91 -21.76
CA VAL A 498 1.56 -15.96 -21.00
C VAL A 498 2.33 -17.22 -21.36
N VAL A 499 1.66 -18.38 -21.33
CA VAL A 499 2.27 -19.68 -21.68
C VAL A 499 2.82 -19.67 -23.11
N PHE A 500 2.07 -19.12 -24.06
CA PHE A 500 2.53 -19.01 -25.46
C PHE A 500 3.80 -18.16 -25.60
N LYS A 501 3.88 -17.02 -24.91
CA LYS A 501 5.05 -16.14 -24.94
C LYS A 501 6.28 -16.78 -24.27
N LEU A 502 6.09 -17.40 -23.10
CA LEU A 502 7.14 -18.18 -22.42
C LEU A 502 7.67 -19.29 -23.34
N LYS A 503 6.77 -20.06 -23.96
CA LYS A 503 7.15 -21.12 -24.90
C LYS A 503 7.92 -20.57 -26.09
N THR A 504 7.46 -19.45 -26.65
CA THR A 504 8.12 -18.81 -27.78
C THR A 504 9.56 -18.42 -27.44
N GLN A 505 9.78 -17.83 -26.26
CA GLN A 505 11.13 -17.48 -25.82
C GLN A 505 12.00 -18.72 -25.59
N PHE A 506 11.44 -19.75 -24.93
CA PHE A 506 12.12 -21.03 -24.72
C PHE A 506 12.52 -21.70 -26.03
N ASP A 507 11.61 -21.81 -26.99
CA ASP A 507 11.90 -22.44 -28.29
C ASP A 507 12.94 -21.66 -29.12
N VAL A 508 13.08 -20.34 -28.90
CA VAL A 508 14.09 -19.49 -29.55
C VAL A 508 15.46 -19.64 -28.87
N ASP A 509 15.47 -19.62 -27.54
CA ASP A 509 16.67 -19.66 -26.71
C ASP A 509 16.31 -20.34 -25.38
N HIS A 510 16.64 -21.62 -25.27
CA HIS A 510 16.23 -22.45 -24.13
C HIS A 510 16.69 -21.84 -22.80
N GLU A 511 17.93 -21.36 -22.72
CA GLU A 511 18.52 -20.80 -21.50
C GLU A 511 17.80 -19.51 -21.09
N LYS A 512 17.57 -18.59 -22.04
CA LYS A 512 16.79 -17.37 -21.77
C LYS A 512 15.33 -17.65 -21.45
N GLY A 513 14.75 -18.69 -22.05
CA GLY A 513 13.38 -19.11 -21.73
C GLY A 513 13.28 -19.66 -20.31
N GLN A 514 14.24 -20.48 -19.87
CA GLN A 514 14.33 -20.99 -18.50
C GLN A 514 14.47 -19.83 -17.51
N LEU A 515 15.37 -18.89 -17.80
CA LEU A 515 15.57 -17.70 -16.97
C LEU A 515 14.31 -16.83 -16.89
N LEU A 516 13.62 -16.59 -18.01
CA LEU A 516 12.37 -15.82 -18.02
C LEU A 516 11.27 -16.50 -17.17
N ILE A 517 11.20 -17.83 -17.18
CA ILE A 517 10.27 -18.60 -16.33
C ILE A 517 10.66 -18.45 -14.85
N ALA A 518 11.95 -18.51 -14.51
CA ALA A 518 12.46 -18.29 -13.16
C ALA A 518 12.11 -16.88 -12.65
N GLU A 519 12.34 -15.85 -13.48
CA GLU A 519 12.04 -14.47 -13.13
C GLU A 519 10.55 -14.22 -12.93
N LEU A 520 9.70 -14.80 -13.79
CA LEU A 520 8.24 -14.78 -13.59
C LEU A 520 7.85 -15.51 -12.30
N SER A 521 8.44 -16.68 -12.04
CA SER A 521 8.19 -17.45 -10.82
C SER A 521 8.45 -16.61 -9.58
N ASN A 522 9.63 -16.00 -9.46
CA ASN A 522 10.01 -15.18 -8.32
C ASN A 522 9.13 -13.93 -8.18
N ALA A 523 8.82 -13.27 -9.30
CA ALA A 523 7.94 -12.10 -9.28
C ALA A 523 6.52 -12.43 -8.79
N LEU A 524 5.98 -13.60 -9.17
CA LEU A 524 4.69 -14.06 -8.69
C LEU A 524 4.74 -14.55 -7.24
N ILE A 525 5.80 -15.25 -6.81
CA ILE A 525 5.98 -15.61 -5.39
C ILE A 525 5.98 -14.35 -4.51
N GLY A 526 6.75 -13.33 -4.90
CA GLY A 526 6.82 -12.04 -4.23
C GLY A 526 5.51 -11.24 -4.25
N SER A 527 4.51 -11.68 -5.03
CA SER A 527 3.22 -11.00 -5.15
C SER A 527 2.09 -11.64 -4.33
N GLY A 528 2.43 -12.53 -3.39
CA GLY A 528 1.49 -13.04 -2.39
C GLY A 528 0.40 -13.92 -2.99
N ASP A 529 -0.78 -13.90 -2.38
CA ASP A 529 -1.90 -14.80 -2.70
C ASP A 529 -2.31 -14.74 -4.17
N PHE A 530 -2.36 -13.55 -4.75
CA PHE A 530 -2.70 -13.41 -6.16
C PHE A 530 -1.64 -14.04 -7.07
N GLY A 531 -0.35 -13.81 -6.76
CA GLY A 531 0.73 -14.45 -7.49
C GLY A 531 0.65 -15.98 -7.40
N GLN A 532 0.28 -16.53 -6.23
CA GLN A 532 0.04 -17.96 -6.04
C GLN A 532 -1.13 -18.49 -6.88
N ILE A 533 -2.19 -17.70 -7.06
CA ILE A 533 -3.29 -18.03 -7.98
C ILE A 533 -2.75 -18.17 -9.41
N LEU A 534 -1.98 -17.19 -9.90
CA LEU A 534 -1.41 -17.27 -11.25
C LEU A 534 -0.42 -18.41 -11.43
N LEU A 535 0.44 -18.66 -10.43
CA LEU A 535 1.36 -19.81 -10.44
C LEU A 535 0.59 -21.13 -10.53
N LYS A 536 -0.53 -21.27 -9.82
CA LYS A 536 -1.38 -22.46 -9.91
C LYS A 536 -1.96 -22.65 -11.31
N GLU A 537 -2.45 -21.59 -11.96
CA GLU A 537 -2.98 -21.67 -13.33
C GLU A 537 -1.87 -21.98 -14.36
N LEU A 538 -0.68 -21.41 -14.19
CA LEU A 538 0.50 -21.71 -15.02
C LEU A 538 0.90 -23.19 -14.87
N ARG A 539 1.00 -23.69 -13.64
CA ARG A 539 1.27 -25.11 -13.37
C ARG A 539 0.23 -26.03 -14.01
N GLY A 540 -1.05 -25.67 -13.93
CA GLY A 540 -2.14 -26.42 -14.57
C GLY A 540 -2.05 -26.48 -16.10
N SER A 541 -1.33 -25.54 -16.71
CA SER A 541 -1.01 -25.55 -18.14
C SER A 541 0.18 -26.45 -18.48
N GLY A 542 1.08 -26.69 -17.52
CA GLY A 542 2.09 -27.75 -17.57
C GLY A 542 1.43 -29.13 -17.45
N LYS A 543 1.89 -30.11 -18.22
CA LYS A 543 1.42 -31.49 -18.10
C LYS A 543 2.58 -32.36 -17.64
N GLU A 544 2.37 -33.17 -16.60
CA GLU A 544 3.30 -34.24 -16.26
C GLU A 544 3.54 -35.15 -17.48
N GLY A 545 4.80 -35.24 -17.93
CA GLY A 545 5.20 -35.98 -19.13
C GLY A 545 5.13 -35.20 -20.45
N GLY A 546 5.15 -33.86 -20.39
CA GLY A 546 5.31 -32.98 -21.54
C GLY A 546 6.75 -32.90 -22.05
N ASP A 547 7.03 -31.95 -22.96
CA ASP A 547 8.41 -31.60 -23.32
C ASP A 547 9.09 -30.81 -22.19
N GLY A 548 10.40 -30.53 -22.32
CA GLY A 548 11.17 -29.84 -21.26
C GLY A 548 10.55 -28.50 -20.82
N PHE A 549 9.91 -27.76 -21.72
CA PHE A 549 9.18 -26.54 -21.39
C PHE A 549 7.97 -26.82 -20.49
N LEU A 550 7.12 -27.79 -20.84
CA LEU A 550 5.92 -28.11 -20.07
C LEU A 550 6.23 -28.72 -18.70
N ASN A 551 7.32 -29.49 -18.57
CA ASN A 551 7.79 -29.99 -17.29
C ASN A 551 8.24 -28.82 -16.40
N LEU A 552 9.04 -27.89 -16.92
CA LEU A 552 9.46 -26.70 -16.20
C LEU A 552 8.28 -25.82 -15.76
N LEU A 553 7.25 -25.71 -16.61
CA LEU A 553 6.05 -24.96 -16.26
C LEU A 553 5.21 -25.67 -15.18
N SER A 554 5.19 -27.01 -15.14
CA SER A 554 4.42 -27.75 -14.12
C SER A 554 4.96 -27.60 -12.69
N ILE A 555 6.22 -27.20 -12.54
CA ILE A 555 6.91 -27.00 -11.26
C ILE A 555 7.14 -25.52 -10.93
N ILE A 556 6.61 -24.59 -11.73
CA ILE A 556 6.79 -23.16 -11.49
C ILE A 556 6.28 -22.78 -10.09
N GLY A 557 7.12 -22.07 -9.33
CA GLY A 557 6.82 -21.66 -7.96
C GLY A 557 6.87 -22.76 -6.88
N ILE A 558 7.50 -23.92 -7.11
CA ILE A 558 7.59 -25.03 -6.11
C ILE A 558 9.03 -25.24 -5.59
N GLY A 559 9.73 -24.17 -5.19
CA GLY A 559 11.03 -24.31 -4.48
C GLY A 559 12.21 -24.82 -5.33
N ASN A 560 12.05 -24.88 -6.65
CA ASN A 560 13.13 -25.21 -7.61
C ASN A 560 13.87 -23.96 -8.11
N PHE A 561 13.38 -22.78 -7.74
CA PHE A 561 14.01 -21.50 -7.99
C PHE A 561 14.32 -20.85 -6.63
N GLY A 562 15.59 -20.50 -6.42
CA GLY A 562 16.05 -19.65 -5.33
C GLY A 562 15.69 -18.18 -5.59
N GLY A 563 16.00 -17.35 -4.61
CA GLY A 563 15.74 -15.92 -4.57
C GLY A 563 17.03 -15.10 -4.61
N PHE A 564 17.08 -14.10 -3.72
CA PHE A 564 18.22 -13.19 -3.57
C PHE A 564 19.19 -13.60 -2.45
N GLY A 565 18.83 -14.64 -1.71
CA GLY A 565 19.50 -15.07 -0.49
C GLY A 565 20.35 -16.31 -0.70
N ASN A 566 20.99 -16.77 0.35
CA ASN A 566 21.67 -18.07 0.31
C ASN A 566 20.59 -19.17 0.44
N ASP A 567 20.22 -19.77 -0.68
CA ASP A 567 19.13 -20.72 -0.74
C ASP A 567 19.58 -22.16 -0.55
N PHE A 568 18.66 -22.98 -0.05
CA PHE A 568 18.81 -24.43 0.00
C PHE A 568 17.78 -25.07 -0.92
N LEU A 569 18.22 -25.52 -2.10
CA LEU A 569 17.38 -26.16 -3.09
C LEU A 569 17.65 -27.66 -3.08
N ASN A 570 16.59 -28.45 -2.91
CA ASN A 570 16.69 -29.90 -2.93
C ASN A 570 15.70 -30.45 -3.98
N GLY A 571 16.28 -31.05 -5.00
CA GLY A 571 15.60 -31.83 -6.02
C GLY A 571 14.98 -33.10 -5.44
N THR A 572 14.52 -33.92 -6.35
CA THR A 572 13.58 -35.00 -6.15
C THR A 572 14.24 -36.33 -6.50
N LEU A 573 13.44 -37.32 -6.91
CA LEU A 573 13.95 -38.60 -7.40
C LEU A 573 13.78 -38.69 -8.93
N SER A 574 13.68 -37.55 -9.60
CA SER A 574 13.40 -37.41 -11.02
C SER A 574 14.23 -36.26 -11.57
N ASP A 575 14.38 -36.18 -12.89
CA ASP A 575 15.12 -35.11 -13.57
C ASP A 575 14.62 -33.72 -13.13
N ASP A 576 15.48 -32.95 -12.46
CA ASP A 576 15.15 -31.63 -11.92
C ASP A 576 15.85 -30.49 -12.66
N HIS A 577 15.19 -29.33 -12.66
CA HIS A 577 15.79 -28.07 -13.08
C HIS A 577 15.85 -27.16 -11.87
N LEU A 578 17.04 -26.95 -11.32
CA LEU A 578 17.25 -26.16 -10.10
C LEU A 578 18.09 -24.91 -10.39
N MET A 579 17.63 -23.76 -9.93
CA MET A 579 18.30 -22.48 -10.18
C MET A 579 18.38 -21.63 -8.92
N GLY A 580 19.59 -21.43 -8.40
CA GLY A 580 19.88 -20.67 -7.16
C GLY A 580 19.63 -19.17 -7.27
N MET A 581 19.89 -18.61 -8.46
CA MET A 581 19.77 -17.18 -8.78
C MET A 581 20.89 -16.33 -8.17
N SER A 582 20.72 -15.75 -6.99
CA SER A 582 21.72 -14.88 -6.34
C SER A 582 21.90 -15.32 -4.91
N GLY A 583 23.14 -15.34 -4.44
CA GLY A 583 23.47 -15.83 -3.11
C GLY A 583 24.50 -16.95 -3.19
N ASN A 584 24.95 -17.43 -2.04
CA ASN A 584 25.81 -18.61 -1.96
C ASN A 584 24.90 -19.82 -1.73
N ASP A 585 24.45 -20.43 -2.82
CA ASP A 585 23.38 -21.41 -2.78
C ASP A 585 23.89 -22.82 -2.52
N ASN A 586 23.07 -23.66 -1.89
CA ASN A 586 23.31 -25.09 -1.78
C ASN A 586 22.23 -25.83 -2.56
N ILE A 587 22.60 -26.39 -3.71
CA ILE A 587 21.70 -27.02 -4.64
C ILE A 587 22.02 -28.52 -4.75
N PHE A 588 21.04 -29.35 -4.44
CA PHE A 588 21.16 -30.81 -4.44
C PHE A 588 20.15 -31.42 -5.42
N GLY A 589 20.59 -32.04 -6.51
CA GLY A 589 19.71 -32.66 -7.52
C GLY A 589 19.05 -33.97 -7.06
N CYS A 590 19.76 -34.75 -6.24
CA CYS A 590 19.37 -36.07 -5.72
C CYS A 590 19.45 -37.23 -6.74
N GLU A 591 18.33 -37.77 -7.24
CA GLU A 591 18.34 -38.81 -8.29
C GLU A 591 17.65 -38.27 -9.54
N GLY A 592 18.16 -38.58 -10.74
CA GLY A 592 17.65 -38.01 -12.00
C GLY A 592 18.78 -37.48 -12.85
N ASP A 593 18.51 -37.17 -14.13
CA ASP A 593 19.43 -36.40 -14.97
C ASP A 593 19.12 -34.90 -14.76
N ASP A 594 19.83 -34.24 -13.84
CA ASP A 594 19.47 -32.89 -13.37
C ASP A 594 20.21 -31.75 -14.11
N ASP A 595 19.55 -30.60 -14.30
CA ASP A 595 20.21 -29.36 -14.73
C ASP A 595 20.32 -28.38 -13.54
N LEU A 596 21.55 -28.10 -13.11
CA LEU A 596 21.84 -27.26 -11.95
C LEU A 596 22.48 -25.93 -12.34
N TYR A 597 21.85 -24.83 -11.94
CA TYR A 597 22.31 -23.46 -12.14
C TYR A 597 22.58 -22.82 -10.77
N GLY A 598 23.84 -22.55 -10.45
CA GLY A 598 24.19 -21.82 -9.22
C GLY A 598 23.69 -20.38 -9.27
N GLY A 599 24.08 -19.66 -10.32
CA GLY A 599 23.75 -18.25 -10.46
C GLY A 599 24.92 -17.37 -9.99
N LEU A 600 24.62 -16.31 -9.24
CA LEU A 600 25.61 -15.39 -8.69
C LEU A 600 25.97 -15.78 -7.26
N GLY A 601 27.26 -16.06 -7.03
CA GLY A 601 27.79 -16.25 -5.69
C GLY A 601 28.76 -17.42 -5.65
N ASP A 602 29.13 -17.82 -4.43
CA ASP A 602 29.94 -19.00 -4.19
C ASP A 602 29.01 -20.20 -3.91
N ASP A 603 28.53 -20.84 -4.98
CA ASP A 603 27.54 -21.91 -4.91
C ASP A 603 28.13 -23.30 -4.67
N TYR A 604 27.37 -24.14 -3.96
CA TYR A 604 27.60 -25.57 -3.83
C TYR A 604 26.55 -26.34 -4.62
N LEU A 605 26.97 -26.99 -5.71
CA LEU A 605 26.11 -27.81 -6.56
C LEU A 605 26.46 -29.29 -6.42
N LEU A 606 25.47 -30.13 -6.13
CA LEU A 606 25.59 -31.59 -6.09
C LEU A 606 24.43 -32.23 -6.86
N GLY A 607 24.65 -32.68 -8.09
CA GLY A 607 23.66 -33.38 -8.92
C GLY A 607 23.19 -34.68 -8.28
N GLY A 608 24.06 -35.68 -8.19
CA GLY A 608 23.80 -36.87 -7.40
C GLY A 608 23.86 -38.12 -8.24
N SER A 609 22.76 -38.88 -8.30
CA SER A 609 22.68 -40.11 -9.10
C SER A 609 21.99 -39.85 -10.44
N GLY A 610 22.75 -39.90 -11.52
CA GLY A 610 22.25 -39.73 -12.89
C GLY A 610 23.28 -39.05 -13.76
N SER A 611 22.83 -38.46 -14.87
CA SER A 611 23.64 -37.71 -15.83
C SER A 611 23.35 -36.22 -15.70
N ASP A 612 23.99 -35.58 -14.72
CA ASP A 612 23.71 -34.18 -14.38
C ASP A 612 24.51 -33.18 -15.24
N THR A 613 23.90 -32.03 -15.53
CA THR A 613 24.51 -30.87 -16.18
C THR A 613 24.67 -29.72 -15.18
N TYR A 614 25.87 -29.15 -15.11
CA TYR A 614 26.17 -28.01 -14.26
C TYR A 614 26.41 -26.77 -15.12
N HIS A 615 25.66 -25.71 -14.83
CA HIS A 615 25.73 -24.45 -15.53
C HIS A 615 26.42 -23.41 -14.64
N PHE A 616 27.58 -22.96 -15.08
CA PHE A 616 28.37 -21.93 -14.39
C PHE A 616 28.36 -20.66 -15.23
N ASN A 617 27.82 -19.56 -14.68
CA ASN A 617 27.97 -18.24 -15.28
C ASN A 617 29.39 -17.74 -14.96
N VAL A 618 30.28 -17.70 -15.97
CA VAL A 618 31.69 -17.30 -15.84
C VAL A 618 31.89 -15.81 -16.11
#